data_AF-W0PAE1-F1
#
_entry.id   AF-W0PAE1-F1
#
_cell.length_a   1.000
_cell.length_b   1.000
_cell.length_c   1.000
_cell.angle_alpha   90.00
_cell.angle_beta   90.00
_cell.angle_gamma   90.00
#
_symmetry.space_group_name_H-M   'P 1'
#
loop_
_entity.id
_entity.type
_entity.pdbx_description
1 polymer ?
#
loop_
_entity_poly.entity_id
_entity_poly.type
_entity_poly.pdbx_seq_one_letter_code
_entity_poly.pdbx_strand_id
1 'polypeptide(L)'
;MSWRLLFLSLLIVAGVATWGGLQAGDWLIDHAPVSANVPNVTESDPNPMVDAQGRPVQLQPQQPLMSGAQGVPKQLDPVQWHVDAAQGEQAIEQAVTTTNSEVTTGEATDTLDGGTASDSNQDMVPIRRTPRASRNAPAGNWEPAFHQAMSECRALGFFDRPSCLSRVRNQYCGANNAWGNVSDCPSR
;
A
#
# COMPACT_ATOMS: atom_id res chain seq x y z
N MET A 1 -31.56 1.90 -63.14
CA MET A 1 -30.95 0.73 -62.47
C MET A 1 -31.95 0.19 -61.46
N SER A 2 -32.27 -1.10 -61.49
CA SER A 2 -33.39 -1.70 -60.76
C SER A 2 -33.08 -1.80 -59.27
N TRP A 3 -33.62 -0.88 -58.45
CA TRP A 3 -33.43 -0.89 -57.00
C TRP A 3 -33.86 -2.23 -56.37
N ARG A 4 -34.89 -2.88 -56.92
CA ARG A 4 -35.40 -4.19 -56.46
C ARG A 4 -34.35 -5.30 -56.54
N LEU A 5 -33.51 -5.29 -57.58
CA LEU A 5 -32.43 -6.27 -57.70
C LEU A 5 -31.36 -6.07 -56.63
N LEU A 6 -31.14 -4.82 -56.19
CA LEU A 6 -30.23 -4.49 -55.09
C LEU A 6 -30.76 -5.05 -53.76
N PHE A 7 -32.06 -4.86 -53.47
CA PHE A 7 -32.65 -5.41 -52.25
C PHE A 7 -32.63 -6.94 -52.23
N LEU A 8 -32.92 -7.59 -53.36
CA LEU A 8 -32.88 -9.03 -53.46
C LEU A 8 -31.46 -9.59 -53.29
N SER A 9 -30.45 -8.98 -53.91
CA SER A 9 -29.07 -9.43 -53.72
C SER A 9 -28.60 -9.21 -52.28
N LEU A 10 -28.96 -8.09 -51.65
CA LEU A 10 -28.59 -7.80 -50.27
C LEU A 10 -29.23 -8.78 -49.29
N LEU A 11 -30.51 -9.12 -49.46
CA LEU A 11 -31.18 -10.10 -48.62
C LEU A 11 -30.60 -11.52 -48.78
N ILE A 12 -30.24 -11.91 -50.01
CA ILE A 12 -29.60 -13.21 -50.25
C ILE A 12 -28.23 -13.26 -49.57
N VAL A 13 -27.40 -12.24 -49.74
CA VAL A 13 -26.07 -12.18 -49.11
C VAL A 13 -26.18 -12.15 -47.59
N ALA A 14 -27.12 -11.37 -47.04
CA ALA A 14 -27.36 -11.31 -45.61
C ALA A 14 -27.81 -12.68 -45.05
N GLY A 15 -28.71 -13.37 -45.74
CA GLY A 15 -29.18 -14.70 -45.33
C GLY A 15 -28.09 -15.77 -45.37
N VAL A 16 -27.23 -15.76 -46.40
CA VAL A 16 -26.10 -16.69 -46.48
C VAL A 16 -25.05 -16.40 -45.40
N ALA A 17 -24.78 -15.13 -45.13
CA ALA A 17 -23.81 -14.72 -44.12
C ALA A 17 -24.26 -15.11 -42.69
N THR A 18 -25.53 -14.91 -42.34
CA THR A 18 -26.05 -15.29 -41.02
C THR A 18 -26.06 -16.80 -40.83
N TRP A 19 -26.46 -17.56 -41.85
CA TRP A 19 -26.44 -19.02 -41.81
C TRP A 19 -25.02 -19.56 -41.62
N GLY A 20 -24.06 -19.08 -42.44
CA GLY A 20 -22.67 -19.51 -42.35
C GLY A 20 -22.01 -19.14 -41.02
N GLY A 21 -22.34 -17.96 -40.47
CA GLY A 21 -21.84 -17.52 -39.18
C GLY A 21 -22.27 -18.41 -38.02
N LEU A 22 -23.54 -18.85 -38.00
CA LEU A 22 -24.04 -19.74 -36.94
C LEU A 22 -23.35 -21.11 -36.98
N GLN A 23 -23.26 -21.71 -38.17
CA GLN A 23 -22.62 -23.03 -38.33
C GLN A 23 -21.12 -22.99 -38.02
N ALA A 24 -20.42 -21.91 -38.38
CA ALA A 24 -19.01 -21.72 -38.03
C ALA A 24 -18.83 -21.53 -36.52
N GLY A 25 -19.78 -20.84 -35.86
CA GLY A 25 -19.79 -20.66 -34.41
C GLY A 25 -19.89 -21.99 -33.66
N ASP A 26 -20.85 -22.84 -34.03
CA ASP A 26 -21.01 -24.16 -33.41
C ASP A 26 -19.76 -25.04 -33.62
N TRP A 27 -19.18 -25.00 -34.83
CA TRP A 27 -17.94 -25.72 -35.13
C TRP A 27 -16.76 -25.26 -34.25
N LEU A 28 -16.63 -23.95 -34.04
CA LEU A 28 -15.59 -23.35 -33.18
C LEU A 28 -15.75 -23.79 -31.72
N ILE A 29 -16.99 -23.92 -31.23
CA ILE A 29 -17.26 -24.38 -29.87
C ILE A 29 -16.88 -25.86 -29.73
N ASP A 30 -17.25 -26.70 -30.69
CA ASP A 30 -16.91 -28.13 -30.68
C ASP A 30 -15.40 -28.40 -30.79
N HIS A 31 -14.66 -27.50 -31.44
CA HIS A 31 -13.20 -27.62 -31.64
C HIS A 31 -12.39 -26.74 -30.69
N ALA A 32 -13.05 -26.05 -29.73
CA ALA A 32 -12.35 -25.29 -28.72
C ALA A 32 -11.65 -26.23 -27.73
N PRO A 33 -10.39 -25.97 -27.35
CA PRO A 33 -9.71 -26.76 -26.34
C PRO A 33 -10.38 -26.57 -24.97
N VAL A 34 -10.83 -27.68 -24.36
CA VAL A 34 -11.57 -27.71 -23.08
C VAL A 34 -10.75 -27.32 -21.85
N SER A 35 -9.43 -27.19 -22.00
CA SER A 35 -8.55 -26.68 -20.95
C SER A 35 -7.36 -25.97 -21.60
N ALA A 36 -6.96 -24.83 -21.05
CA ALA A 36 -5.66 -24.26 -21.39
C ALA A 36 -4.57 -25.30 -21.09
N ASN A 37 -3.61 -25.45 -22.00
CA ASN A 37 -2.43 -26.31 -21.80
C ASN A 37 -1.49 -25.66 -20.77
N VAL A 38 -1.98 -25.51 -19.54
CA VAL A 38 -1.20 -25.09 -18.41
C VAL A 38 -0.42 -26.33 -17.96
N PRO A 39 0.91 -26.29 -17.89
CA PRO A 39 1.67 -27.40 -17.33
C PRO A 39 1.12 -27.70 -15.93
N ASN A 40 1.01 -28.99 -15.59
CA ASN A 40 0.45 -29.45 -14.32
C ASN A 40 1.31 -28.95 -13.15
N VAL A 41 1.02 -27.74 -12.66
CA VAL A 41 1.80 -27.09 -11.59
C VAL A 41 1.66 -27.78 -10.24
N THR A 42 0.74 -28.75 -10.11
CA THR A 42 0.59 -29.54 -8.88
C THR A 42 1.78 -30.46 -8.62
N GLU A 43 2.57 -30.82 -9.64
CA GLU A 43 3.78 -31.63 -9.45
C GLU A 43 4.95 -30.79 -8.89
N SER A 44 4.93 -29.48 -9.13
CA SER A 44 5.89 -28.51 -8.60
C SER A 44 5.47 -27.92 -7.24
N ASP A 45 4.29 -28.26 -6.73
CA ASP A 45 3.78 -27.76 -5.46
C ASP A 45 4.22 -28.71 -4.32
N PRO A 46 5.17 -28.31 -3.45
CA PRO A 46 5.60 -29.15 -2.36
C PRO A 46 4.42 -29.45 -1.42
N ASN A 47 4.25 -30.72 -1.04
CA ASN A 47 3.19 -31.14 -0.13
C ASN A 47 3.24 -30.30 1.16
N PRO A 48 2.13 -29.64 1.58
CA PRO A 48 2.15 -28.79 2.76
C PRO A 48 2.59 -29.59 3.99
N MET A 49 3.41 -28.95 4.84
CA MET A 49 3.78 -29.56 6.11
C MET A 49 2.50 -29.78 6.93
N VAL A 50 2.30 -31.01 7.42
CA VAL A 50 1.14 -31.38 8.22
C VAL A 50 1.52 -31.53 9.70
N ASP A 51 0.59 -31.20 10.60
CA ASP A 51 0.75 -31.46 12.02
C ASP A 51 0.58 -32.95 12.34
N ALA A 52 0.72 -33.31 13.61
CA ALA A 52 0.51 -34.69 14.08
C ALA A 52 -0.94 -35.19 13.88
N GLN A 53 -1.87 -34.29 13.55
CA GLN A 53 -3.29 -34.54 13.33
C GLN A 53 -3.66 -34.52 11.83
N GLY A 54 -2.67 -34.44 10.94
CA GLY A 54 -2.87 -34.44 9.48
C GLY A 54 -3.45 -33.14 8.92
N ARG A 55 -3.48 -32.06 9.69
CA ARG A 55 -3.94 -30.74 9.23
C ARG A 55 -2.76 -29.97 8.65
N PRO A 56 -2.95 -29.20 7.56
CA PRO A 56 -1.89 -28.37 7.01
C PRO A 56 -1.48 -27.31 8.02
N VAL A 57 -0.20 -27.27 8.36
CA VAL A 57 0.40 -26.25 9.23
C VAL A 57 0.48 -24.96 8.41
N GLN A 58 -0.45 -24.06 8.67
CA GLN A 58 -0.34 -22.70 8.17
C GLN A 58 0.69 -21.97 9.03
N LEU A 59 1.79 -21.52 8.41
CA LEU A 59 2.73 -20.58 9.02
C LEU A 59 2.02 -19.23 9.18
N GLN A 60 1.17 -19.10 10.19
CA GLN A 60 0.55 -17.84 10.53
C GLN A 60 1.66 -16.89 11.01
N PRO A 61 1.84 -15.72 10.40
CA PRO A 61 2.80 -14.75 10.90
C PRO A 61 2.43 -14.37 12.34
N GLN A 62 3.45 -14.20 13.20
CA GLN A 62 3.22 -13.78 14.57
C GLN A 62 2.50 -12.43 14.56
N GLN A 63 1.39 -12.34 15.31
CA GLN A 63 0.65 -11.08 15.38
C GLN A 63 1.52 -10.01 16.05
N PRO A 64 1.53 -8.77 15.51
CA PRO A 64 2.24 -7.68 16.15
C PRO A 64 1.55 -7.32 17.47
N LEU A 65 2.36 -7.07 18.49
CA LEU A 65 1.89 -6.51 19.76
C LEU A 65 1.43 -5.06 19.56
N MET A 66 0.65 -4.53 20.49
CA MET A 66 0.28 -3.10 20.51
C MET A 66 1.50 -2.16 20.59
N SER A 67 2.64 -2.67 21.03
CA SER A 67 3.94 -1.98 21.02
C SER A 67 4.68 -2.04 19.67
N GLY A 68 4.15 -2.74 18.67
CA GLY A 68 4.81 -3.00 17.39
C GLY A 68 5.90 -4.08 17.42
N ALA A 69 6.24 -4.61 18.59
CA ALA A 69 7.14 -5.75 18.72
C ALA A 69 6.46 -7.05 18.26
N GLN A 70 7.24 -7.99 17.71
CA GLN A 70 6.77 -9.32 17.36
C GLN A 70 6.98 -10.27 18.55
N GLY A 71 6.03 -11.19 18.77
CA GLY A 71 6.18 -12.27 19.75
C GLY A 71 5.26 -12.15 20.96
N VAL A 72 5.64 -12.85 22.04
CA VAL A 72 4.85 -12.95 23.28
C VAL A 72 4.95 -11.63 24.07
N PRO A 73 3.84 -11.11 24.64
CA PRO A 73 3.88 -9.92 25.48
C PRO A 73 4.88 -10.08 26.64
N LYS A 74 5.73 -9.07 26.87
CA LYS A 74 6.55 -9.02 28.09
C LYS A 74 5.62 -8.88 29.29
N GLN A 75 5.79 -9.74 30.30
CA GLN A 75 5.04 -9.63 31.55
C GLN A 75 5.40 -8.30 32.22
N LEU A 76 4.38 -7.53 32.63
CA LEU A 76 4.61 -6.27 33.35
C LEU A 76 5.27 -6.58 34.69
N ASP A 77 6.18 -5.70 35.10
CA ASP A 77 6.78 -5.77 36.42
C ASP A 77 5.66 -5.62 37.48
N PRO A 78 5.65 -6.47 38.52
CA PRO A 78 4.59 -6.45 39.51
C PRO A 78 4.56 -5.10 40.24
N VAL A 79 3.48 -4.34 40.01
CA VAL A 79 3.23 -3.09 40.75
C VAL A 79 2.83 -3.46 42.17
N GLN A 80 3.58 -2.93 43.13
CA GLN A 80 3.32 -3.12 44.55
C GLN A 80 2.11 -2.25 44.93
N TRP A 81 0.92 -2.83 44.87
CA TRP A 81 -0.36 -2.16 45.15
C TRP A 81 -0.61 -1.94 46.66
N HIS A 82 0.37 -2.20 47.51
CA HIS A 82 0.27 -1.96 48.95
C HIS A 82 0.59 -0.49 49.23
N VAL A 83 -0.40 0.24 49.72
CA VAL A 83 -0.20 1.60 50.24
C VAL A 83 0.07 1.47 51.73
N ASP A 84 1.29 1.78 52.15
CA ASP A 84 1.63 1.83 53.58
C ASP A 84 0.82 2.94 54.25
N ALA A 85 0.05 2.61 55.28
CA ALA A 85 -0.83 3.56 55.98
C ALA A 85 -0.07 4.81 56.47
N ALA A 86 1.17 4.63 56.93
CA ALA A 86 2.04 5.72 57.38
C ALA A 86 2.43 6.69 56.24
N GLN A 87 2.58 6.18 55.01
CA GLN A 87 2.83 7.03 53.83
C GLN A 87 1.55 7.73 53.36
N GLY A 88 0.40 7.06 53.49
CA GLY A 88 -0.91 7.64 53.21
C GLY A 88 -1.24 8.84 54.09
N GLU A 89 -0.99 8.73 55.41
CA GLU A 89 -1.22 9.82 56.36
C GLU A 89 -0.31 11.03 56.08
N GLN A 90 0.98 10.80 55.78
CA GLN A 90 1.91 11.86 55.40
C GLN A 90 1.52 12.57 54.09
N ALA A 91 1.01 11.83 53.10
CA ALA A 91 0.53 12.41 51.84
C ALA A 91 -0.74 13.26 52.04
N ILE A 92 -1.63 12.85 52.95
CA ILE A 92 -2.83 13.62 53.31
C ILE A 92 -2.43 14.92 54.03
N GLU A 93 -1.50 14.85 54.98
CA GLU A 93 -1.00 16.05 55.69
C GLU A 93 -0.31 17.05 54.74
N GLN A 94 0.47 16.56 53.77
CA GLN A 94 1.11 17.39 52.74
C GLN A 94 0.10 18.02 51.76
N ALA A 95 -0.97 17.29 51.40
CA ALA A 95 -2.03 17.83 50.57
C ALA A 95 -2.85 18.92 51.31
N VAL A 96 -3.11 18.71 52.60
CA VAL A 96 -3.83 19.69 53.44
C VAL A 96 -3.01 20.95 53.68
N THR A 97 -1.69 20.83 53.88
CA THR A 97 -0.81 22.01 54.04
C THR A 97 -0.60 22.77 52.72
N THR A 98 -0.53 22.07 51.58
CA THR A 98 -0.40 22.71 50.25
C THR A 98 -1.66 23.49 49.85
N THR A 99 -2.85 23.01 50.23
CA THR A 99 -4.13 23.62 49.86
C THR A 99 -4.51 24.83 50.75
N ASN A 100 -3.88 24.97 51.92
CA ASN A 100 -4.11 26.09 52.85
C ASN A 100 -3.09 27.25 52.68
N SER A 101 -2.20 27.18 51.69
CA SER A 101 -1.43 28.35 51.27
C SER A 101 -2.42 29.39 50.73
N GLU A 102 -2.53 30.51 51.44
CA GLU A 102 -3.35 31.67 51.09
C GLU A 102 -3.25 31.96 49.58
N VAL A 103 -4.32 31.66 48.85
CA VAL A 103 -4.44 32.01 47.43
C VAL A 103 -4.55 33.53 47.35
N THR A 104 -3.40 34.18 47.27
CA THR A 104 -3.33 35.54 46.74
C THR A 104 -3.52 35.43 45.23
N THR A 105 -4.57 36.05 44.70
CA THR A 105 -4.72 36.24 43.25
C THR A 105 -3.63 37.19 42.77
N GLY A 106 -2.45 36.63 42.49
CA GLY A 106 -1.32 37.31 41.87
C GLY A 106 -0.79 36.45 40.73
N GLU A 107 -0.81 37.03 39.53
CA GLU A 107 -0.15 36.63 38.28
C GLU A 107 0.30 35.16 38.13
N ALA A 108 -0.42 34.38 37.33
CA ALA A 108 0.05 33.07 36.88
C ALA A 108 1.16 33.25 35.83
N THR A 109 2.42 33.28 36.25
CA THR A 109 3.57 33.06 35.36
C THR A 109 3.92 31.58 35.38
N ASP A 110 3.38 30.84 34.41
CA ASP A 110 3.73 29.46 34.15
C ASP A 110 5.20 29.39 33.70
N THR A 111 6.09 29.00 34.61
CA THR A 111 7.51 28.82 34.36
C THR A 111 7.81 27.33 34.45
N LEU A 112 7.70 26.64 33.31
CA LEU A 112 8.14 25.25 33.15
C LEU A 112 9.66 25.26 32.97
N ASP A 113 10.39 24.99 34.06
CA ASP A 113 11.82 24.76 34.04
C ASP A 113 12.11 23.25 34.13
N GLY A 114 12.93 22.75 33.21
CA GLY A 114 13.57 21.44 33.33
C GLY A 114 13.50 20.53 32.10
N GLY A 115 14.51 20.64 31.22
CA GLY A 115 15.15 19.43 30.68
C GLY A 115 15.26 19.30 29.16
N THR A 116 16.31 19.90 28.59
CA THR A 116 16.98 19.50 27.33
C THR A 116 16.09 19.35 26.09
N ALA A 117 15.69 20.49 25.50
CA ALA A 117 15.31 20.57 24.10
C ALA A 117 16.57 20.48 23.22
N SER A 118 16.97 19.25 22.87
CA SER A 118 17.81 19.01 21.71
C SER A 118 16.88 18.69 20.54
N ASP A 119 16.83 19.62 19.60
CA ASP A 119 16.53 19.44 18.18
C ASP A 119 15.23 18.71 17.83
N SER A 120 14.14 19.47 17.74
CA SER A 120 12.95 19.06 17.00
C SER A 120 12.22 20.28 16.48
N ASN A 121 12.72 20.80 15.36
CA ASN A 121 11.95 21.68 14.49
C ASN A 121 10.89 20.82 13.77
N GLN A 122 9.87 20.37 14.51
CA GLN A 122 8.68 19.77 13.90
C GLN A 122 7.69 20.89 13.56
N ASP A 123 7.96 21.53 12.42
CA ASP A 123 6.95 22.26 11.67
C ASP A 123 5.83 21.29 11.27
N MET A 124 4.67 21.41 11.90
CA MET A 124 3.45 20.77 11.44
C MET A 124 3.02 21.43 10.12
N VAL A 125 3.46 20.87 8.99
CA VAL A 125 3.05 21.35 7.66
C VAL A 125 1.77 20.62 7.22
N PRO A 126 0.67 21.34 6.90
CA PRO A 126 -0.53 20.72 6.35
C PRO A 126 -0.23 20.07 4.99
N ILE A 127 -0.92 18.97 4.65
CA ILE A 127 -0.83 18.28 3.35
C ILE A 127 -1.22 19.25 2.22
N ARG A 128 -0.27 20.04 1.74
CA ARG A 128 -0.37 20.80 0.50
C ARG A 128 0.11 19.90 -0.63
N ARG A 129 -0.80 19.48 -1.50
CA ARG A 129 -0.43 19.04 -2.86
C ARG A 129 0.18 20.25 -3.55
N THR A 130 1.50 20.35 -3.56
CA THR A 130 2.19 21.34 -4.38
C THR A 130 2.21 20.84 -5.82
N PRO A 131 1.59 21.53 -6.79
CA PRO A 131 1.89 21.27 -8.19
C PRO A 131 3.22 21.97 -8.48
N ARG A 132 4.33 21.23 -8.42
CA ARG A 132 5.65 21.78 -8.78
C ARG A 132 6.09 21.17 -10.11
N ALA A 133 6.07 22.02 -11.13
CA ALA A 133 6.71 21.95 -12.43
C ALA A 133 6.92 20.54 -13.03
N SER A 134 6.07 20.21 -14.00
CA SER A 134 6.42 19.25 -15.07
C SER A 134 7.70 19.72 -15.74
N ARG A 135 8.85 19.21 -15.30
CA ARG A 135 10.07 19.24 -16.10
C ARG A 135 9.84 18.24 -17.23
N ASN A 136 9.47 18.76 -18.39
CA ASN A 136 9.39 17.99 -19.63
C ASN A 136 10.59 17.05 -19.72
N ALA A 137 10.34 15.76 -19.89
CA ALA A 137 11.40 14.79 -20.09
C ALA A 137 12.20 15.21 -21.34
N PRO A 138 13.55 15.25 -21.28
CA PRO A 138 14.35 15.63 -22.42
C PRO A 138 14.13 14.64 -23.56
N ALA A 139 13.74 15.15 -24.74
CA ALA A 139 13.63 14.38 -25.97
C ALA A 139 15.06 13.99 -26.42
N GLY A 140 15.51 12.82 -26.02
CA GLY A 140 16.87 12.29 -26.23
C GLY A 140 17.11 11.00 -25.44
N ASN A 141 18.36 10.68 -25.11
CA ASN A 141 18.75 9.52 -24.28
C ASN A 141 18.22 9.66 -22.84
N TRP A 142 16.92 9.51 -22.64
CA TRP A 142 16.22 9.69 -21.36
C TRP A 142 16.39 8.49 -20.41
N GLU A 143 16.68 7.33 -20.96
CA GLU A 143 16.81 6.05 -20.26
C GLU A 143 17.88 6.05 -19.15
N PRO A 144 19.11 6.56 -19.35
CA PRO A 144 20.08 6.69 -18.24
C PRO A 144 19.60 7.63 -17.13
N ALA A 145 18.94 8.75 -17.49
CA ALA A 145 18.39 9.67 -16.50
C ALA A 145 17.24 9.03 -15.70
N PHE A 146 16.45 8.17 -16.35
CA PHE A 146 15.40 7.39 -15.70
C PHE A 146 15.95 6.35 -14.73
N HIS A 147 16.97 5.58 -15.12
CA HIS A 147 17.60 4.61 -14.21
C HIS A 147 18.22 5.29 -12.98
N GLN A 148 18.84 6.45 -13.17
CA GLN A 148 19.36 7.26 -12.08
C GLN A 148 18.24 7.70 -11.13
N ALA A 149 17.15 8.28 -11.64
CA ALA A 149 16.01 8.70 -10.83
C ALA A 149 15.33 7.52 -10.10
N MET A 150 15.29 6.34 -10.72
CA MET A 150 14.79 5.12 -10.08
C MET A 150 15.70 4.66 -8.93
N SER A 151 17.03 4.80 -9.06
CA SER A 151 17.96 4.48 -7.98
C SER A 151 17.81 5.41 -6.76
N GLU A 152 17.57 6.70 -7.01
CA GLU A 152 17.30 7.69 -5.97
C GLU A 152 15.98 7.37 -5.23
N CYS A 153 14.93 7.01 -5.97
CA CYS A 153 13.68 6.55 -5.37
C CYS A 153 13.85 5.26 -4.55
N ARG A 154 14.81 4.40 -4.92
CA ARG A 154 15.11 3.18 -4.17
C ARG A 154 15.86 3.44 -2.86
N ALA A 155 16.59 4.55 -2.76
CA ALA A 155 17.29 4.98 -1.55
C ALA A 155 16.35 5.59 -0.49
N LEU A 156 15.13 5.97 -0.87
CA LEU A 156 14.11 6.47 0.04
C LEU A 156 13.53 5.34 0.93
N GLY A 157 12.99 5.74 2.08
CA GLY A 157 12.29 4.86 3.00
C GLY A 157 11.02 4.24 2.42
N PHE A 158 10.49 3.23 3.11
CA PHE A 158 9.35 2.42 2.66
C PHE A 158 8.12 3.25 2.27
N PHE A 159 7.83 4.34 2.98
CA PHE A 159 6.64 5.16 2.74
C PHE A 159 6.77 6.13 1.57
N ASP A 160 7.99 6.62 1.27
CA ASP A 160 8.24 7.59 0.20
C ASP A 160 8.58 6.94 -1.14
N ARG A 161 9.11 5.71 -1.10
CA ARG A 161 9.50 4.95 -2.29
C ARG A 161 8.33 4.77 -3.30
N PRO A 162 7.11 4.33 -2.91
CA PRO A 162 6.01 4.11 -3.85
C PRO A 162 5.55 5.39 -4.57
N SER A 163 5.50 6.51 -3.85
CA SER A 163 5.10 7.80 -4.42
C SER A 163 6.15 8.35 -5.38
N CYS A 164 7.44 8.20 -5.03
CA CYS A 164 8.56 8.55 -5.89
C CYS A 164 8.58 7.72 -7.18
N LEU A 165 8.46 6.40 -7.07
CA LEU A 165 8.43 5.47 -8.22
C LEU A 165 7.26 5.78 -9.17
N SER A 166 6.06 5.99 -8.63
CA SER A 166 4.86 6.33 -9.42
C SER A 166 5.05 7.64 -10.21
N ARG A 167 5.61 8.66 -9.55
CA ARG A 167 5.89 9.95 -10.17
C ARG A 167 6.93 9.84 -11.29
N VAL A 168 8.06 9.20 -11.04
CA VAL A 168 9.14 9.01 -12.02
C VAL A 168 8.63 8.19 -13.21
N ARG A 169 7.91 7.08 -12.97
CA ARG A 169 7.32 6.29 -14.06
C ARG A 169 6.33 7.09 -14.91
N ASN A 170 5.46 7.90 -14.30
CA ASN A 170 4.55 8.77 -15.06
C ASN A 170 5.32 9.81 -15.89
N GLN A 171 6.40 10.39 -15.35
CA GLN A 171 7.19 11.40 -16.05
C GLN A 171 7.99 10.83 -17.23
N TYR A 172 8.59 9.65 -17.08
CA TYR A 172 9.45 9.07 -18.12
C TYR A 172 8.70 8.07 -19.00
N CYS A 173 8.02 7.08 -18.42
CA CYS A 173 7.26 6.09 -19.20
C CYS A 173 6.04 6.72 -19.90
N GLY A 174 5.37 7.67 -19.23
CA GLY A 174 4.23 8.40 -19.79
C GLY A 174 4.61 9.35 -20.92
N ALA A 175 5.65 10.17 -20.73
CA ALA A 175 6.07 11.14 -21.75
C ALA A 175 6.68 10.47 -23.00
N ASN A 176 7.32 9.31 -22.86
CA ASN A 176 8.00 8.62 -23.95
C ASN A 176 7.23 7.39 -24.48
N ASN A 177 5.96 7.19 -24.09
CA ASN A 177 5.14 6.03 -24.48
C ASN A 177 5.84 4.67 -24.25
N ALA A 178 6.58 4.54 -23.16
CA ALA A 178 7.44 3.39 -22.89
C ALA A 178 6.80 2.33 -21.97
N TRP A 179 5.51 2.47 -21.64
CA TRP A 179 4.76 1.48 -20.86
C TRP A 179 4.82 0.10 -21.54
N GLY A 180 5.27 -0.93 -20.81
CA GLY A 180 5.39 -2.30 -21.31
C GLY A 180 6.56 -2.57 -22.28
N ASN A 181 7.30 -1.54 -22.71
CA ASN A 181 8.44 -1.69 -23.63
C ASN A 181 9.80 -1.68 -22.91
N VAL A 182 9.89 -1.00 -21.76
CA VAL A 182 11.11 -0.88 -20.94
C VAL A 182 10.94 -1.68 -19.65
N SER A 183 11.99 -2.39 -19.21
CA SER A 183 11.93 -3.35 -18.08
C SER A 183 11.39 -2.74 -16.77
N ASP A 184 11.64 -1.45 -16.55
CA ASP A 184 11.24 -0.70 -15.37
C ASP A 184 9.87 0.00 -15.55
N CYS A 185 9.18 -0.15 -16.69
CA CYS A 185 7.82 0.36 -16.95
C CYS A 185 6.83 -0.81 -17.06
N PRO A 186 5.84 -0.93 -16.16
CA PRO A 186 4.89 -2.03 -16.17
C PRO A 186 3.92 -1.87 -17.35
N SER A 187 3.44 -2.99 -17.90
CA SER A 187 2.37 -2.97 -18.90
C SER A 187 1.06 -2.50 -18.25
N ARG A 188 0.34 -1.60 -18.92
CA ARG A 188 -0.98 -1.11 -18.49
C ARG A 188 -2.10 -1.79 -19.25
#